data_AF-A0AAE8J1B9-F1
#
_entry.id   AF-A0AAE8J1B9-F1
#
_cell.length_a   1.000
_cell.length_b   1.000
_cell.length_c   1.000
_cell.angle_alpha   90.00
_cell.angle_beta   90.00
_cell.angle_gamma   90.00
#
_symmetry.space_group_name_H-M   'P 1'
#
loop_
_entity.id
_entity.type
_entity.pdbx_description
1 polymer ?
#
loop_
_entity_poly.entity_id
_entity_poly.type
_entity_poly.pdbx_seq_one_letter_code
_entity_poly.pdbx_strand_id
1 'polypeptide(L)'
;MPFALVIDGVVDTISFEDRSDDSEWVQVATGVFGGFIRQEDGSFLPPDQPPSSPTITDYENAIQNLVDSTAREKQFRDGVTLASYTASTKPKWAAEAQAFVVWRDNVWFYAYGELAKVQAGQRPQPTVDQFLGEIAPISWPVA
;
A
#
# COMPACT_ATOMS: atom_id res chain seq x y z
N MET A 1 24.07 23.05 10.41
CA MET A 1 23.59 21.78 10.99
C MET A 1 22.95 22.14 12.32
N PRO A 2 21.70 21.73 12.59
CA PRO A 2 21.07 22.01 13.88
C PRO A 2 21.78 21.28 15.03
N PHE A 3 21.46 21.70 16.25
CA PHE A 3 21.89 21.06 17.48
C PHE A 3 20.68 20.50 18.22
N ALA A 4 20.86 19.36 18.87
CA ALA A 4 19.84 18.68 19.66
C ALA A 4 20.26 18.60 21.13
N LEU A 5 19.35 18.96 22.02
CA LEU A 5 19.43 18.61 23.43
C LEU A 5 18.82 17.21 23.60
N VAL A 6 19.59 16.27 24.16
CA VAL A 6 19.18 14.87 24.32
C VAL A 6 19.02 14.55 25.80
N ILE A 7 17.80 14.22 26.22
CA ILE A 7 17.44 13.88 27.60
C ILE A 7 16.97 12.44 27.62
N ASP A 8 17.56 11.61 28.49
CA ASP A 8 17.24 10.17 28.61
C ASP A 8 17.23 9.41 27.27
N GLY A 9 18.16 9.79 26.37
CA GLY A 9 18.29 9.17 25.05
C GLY A 9 17.30 9.66 23.99
N VAL A 10 16.44 10.64 24.31
CA VAL A 10 15.47 11.23 23.39
C VAL A 10 15.82 12.68 23.09
N VAL A 11 15.71 13.10 21.83
CA VAL A 11 15.83 14.50 21.42
C VAL A 11 14.66 15.26 22.02
N ASP A 12 14.95 16.11 22.99
CA ASP A 12 13.95 16.95 23.64
C ASP A 12 13.74 18.25 22.84
N THR A 13 14.84 18.95 22.55
CA THR A 13 14.80 20.28 21.92
C THR A 13 15.77 20.36 20.74
N ILE A 14 15.36 21.05 19.66
CA ILE A 14 16.20 21.39 18.51
C ILE A 14 16.50 22.90 18.51
N SER A 15 17.77 23.24 18.29
CA SER A 15 18.24 24.61 18.07
C SER A 15 18.89 24.74 16.70
N PHE A 16 18.64 25.86 16.02
CA PHE A 16 19.33 26.25 14.78
C PHE A 16 20.48 27.24 15.01
N GLU A 17 20.61 27.74 16.24
CA GLU A 17 21.73 28.57 16.66
C GLU A 17 22.98 27.71 16.88
N ASP A 18 24.16 28.33 16.78
CA ASP A 18 25.41 27.66 17.13
C ASP A 18 25.42 27.36 18.64
N ARG A 19 25.66 26.10 18.99
CA ARG A 19 25.77 25.59 20.36
C ARG A 19 27.05 24.76 20.55
N SER A 20 28.05 24.99 19.71
CA SER A 20 29.29 24.20 19.72
C SER A 20 30.14 24.36 20.98
N ASP A 21 29.90 25.41 21.78
CA ASP A 21 30.53 25.67 23.07
C ASP A 21 29.81 25.03 24.26
N ASP A 22 28.61 24.47 24.04
CA ASP A 22 27.76 23.87 25.06
C ASP A 22 27.77 22.34 24.93
N SER A 23 28.41 21.66 25.88
CA SER A 23 28.58 20.21 25.85
C SER A 23 27.29 19.42 26.03
N GLU A 24 26.19 20.06 26.44
CA GLU A 24 24.87 19.41 26.53
C GLU A 24 24.21 19.25 25.15
N TRP A 25 24.67 19.99 24.15
CA TRP A 25 24.11 19.98 22.80
C TRP A 25 24.94 19.13 21.85
N VAL A 26 24.25 18.31 21.05
CA VAL A 26 24.86 17.46 20.03
C VAL A 26 24.53 18.02 18.66
N GLN A 27 25.55 18.23 17.81
CA GLN A 27 25.30 18.61 16.41
C GLN A 27 24.65 17.44 15.66
N VAL A 28 23.52 17.68 15.01
CA VAL A 28 22.73 16.65 14.31
C VAL A 28 22.44 17.05 12.87
N ALA A 29 22.02 16.07 12.06
CA ALA A 29 21.60 16.31 10.68
C ALA A 29 20.29 17.11 10.66
N THR A 30 20.05 17.87 9.58
CA THR A 30 18.86 18.72 9.39
C THR A 30 17.53 17.98 9.47
N GLY A 31 17.53 16.64 9.34
CA GLY A 31 16.33 15.79 9.44
C GLY A 31 16.04 15.24 10.84
N VAL A 32 16.82 15.57 11.87
CA VAL A 32 16.57 15.15 13.26
C VAL A 32 15.67 16.16 13.95
N PHE A 33 14.59 15.68 14.56
CA PHE A 33 13.59 16.51 15.24
C PHE A 33 13.34 16.05 16.68
N GLY A 34 12.59 16.84 17.45
CA GLY A 34 12.10 16.45 18.76
C GLY A 34 11.40 15.07 18.72
N GLY A 35 11.70 14.22 19.70
CA GLY A 35 11.21 12.86 19.82
C GLY A 35 12.10 11.77 19.19
N PHE A 36 13.14 12.14 18.43
CA PHE A 36 14.08 11.15 17.89
C PHE A 36 14.87 10.46 19.02
N ILE A 37 15.13 9.16 18.89
CA ILE A 37 15.84 8.34 19.87
C ILE A 37 17.30 8.20 19.45
N ARG A 38 18.23 8.65 20.30
CA ARG A 38 19.67 8.49 20.13
C ARG A 38 20.08 7.05 20.39
N GLN A 39 20.66 6.41 19.38
CA GLN A 39 21.18 5.04 19.46
C GLN A 39 22.59 5.00 20.07
N GLU A 40 23.02 3.80 20.50
CA GLU A 40 24.36 3.58 21.06
C GLU A 40 25.49 3.91 20.07
N ASP A 41 25.23 3.78 18.76
CA ASP A 41 26.17 4.12 17.68
C ASP A 41 26.22 5.63 17.37
N GLY A 42 25.43 6.45 18.08
CA GLY A 42 25.33 7.90 17.89
C GLY A 42 24.37 8.34 16.80
N SER A 43 23.71 7.42 16.09
CA SER A 43 22.63 7.75 15.16
C SER A 43 21.35 8.16 15.88
N PHE A 44 20.43 8.81 15.15
CA PHE A 44 19.13 9.22 15.66
C PHE A 44 18.04 8.54 14.84
N LEU A 45 17.18 7.76 15.49
CA LEU A 45 16.02 7.16 14.87
C LEU A 45 14.77 8.01 15.15
N PRO A 46 13.86 8.18 14.19
CA PRO A 46 12.55 8.72 14.52
C PRO A 46 11.88 7.83 15.58
N PRO A 47 11.04 8.40 16.47
CA PRO A 47 10.22 7.57 17.36
C PRO A 47 9.37 6.64 16.50
N ASP A 48 9.03 5.44 17.01
CA ASP A 48 8.26 4.40 16.29
C ASP A 48 7.15 5.02 15.44
N GLN A 49 7.44 5.23 14.16
CA GLN A 49 6.48 5.81 13.24
C GLN A 49 5.43 4.72 13.01
N PRO A 50 4.14 4.97 13.28
CA PRO A 50 3.12 3.97 13.02
C PRO A 50 3.23 3.52 11.56
N PRO A 51 2.97 2.23 11.27
CA PRO A 51 3.07 1.70 9.92
C PRO A 51 2.25 2.60 8.99
N SER A 52 2.90 3.07 7.92
CA SER A 52 2.25 3.91 6.91
C SER A 52 1.01 3.21 6.38
N SER A 53 -0.14 3.89 6.45
CA SER A 53 -1.39 3.37 5.88
C SER A 53 -1.21 3.12 4.38
N PRO A 54 -1.83 2.06 3.81
CA PRO A 54 -1.68 1.77 2.39
C PRO A 54 -2.11 2.95 1.51
N THR A 55 -1.39 3.19 0.43
CA THR A 55 -1.75 4.20 -0.57
C THR A 55 -2.80 3.66 -1.54
N ILE A 56 -3.46 4.53 -2.31
CA ILE A 56 -4.37 4.11 -3.40
C ILE A 56 -3.63 3.20 -4.39
N THR A 57 -2.38 3.54 -4.73
CA THR A 57 -1.54 2.75 -5.63
C THR A 57 -1.24 1.34 -5.08
N ASP A 58 -1.13 1.17 -3.76
CA ASP A 58 -0.96 -0.16 -3.16
C ASP A 58 -2.20 -1.04 -3.42
N TYR A 59 -3.41 -0.48 -3.29
CA TYR A 59 -4.64 -1.19 -3.63
C TYR A 59 -4.75 -1.50 -5.12
N GLU A 60 -4.48 -0.52 -5.99
CA GLU A 60 -4.55 -0.70 -7.44
C GLU A 60 -3.62 -1.83 -7.90
N ASN A 61 -2.37 -1.82 -7.43
CA ASN A 61 -1.40 -2.86 -7.74
C ASN A 61 -1.85 -4.23 -7.23
N ALA A 62 -2.39 -4.30 -6.01
CA ALA A 62 -2.86 -5.54 -5.41
C ALA A 62 -4.08 -6.12 -6.15
N ILE A 63 -5.05 -5.28 -6.51
CA ILE A 63 -6.23 -5.66 -7.29
C ILE A 63 -5.82 -6.12 -8.68
N GLN A 64 -4.92 -5.39 -9.35
CA GLN A 64 -4.42 -5.76 -10.68
C GLN A 64 -3.69 -7.12 -10.62
N ASN A 65 -2.86 -7.34 -9.60
CA ASN A 65 -2.19 -8.62 -9.38
C ASN A 65 -3.19 -9.77 -9.16
N LEU A 66 -4.25 -9.54 -8.38
CA LEU A 66 -5.35 -10.51 -8.21
C LEU A 66 -5.96 -10.87 -9.57
N VAL A 67 -6.40 -9.86 -10.33
CA VAL A 67 -7.01 -10.02 -11.66
C VAL A 67 -6.10 -10.81 -12.61
N ASP A 68 -4.81 -10.48 -12.66
CA ASP A 68 -3.85 -11.16 -13.53
C ASP A 68 -3.49 -12.58 -13.03
N SER A 69 -3.49 -12.80 -11.72
CA SER A 69 -3.29 -14.15 -11.15
C SER A 69 -4.46 -15.08 -11.48
N THR A 70 -5.70 -14.58 -11.40
CA THR A 70 -6.90 -15.33 -11.77
C THR A 70 -6.89 -15.71 -13.24
N ALA A 71 -6.42 -14.84 -14.14
CA ALA A 71 -6.25 -15.20 -15.56
C ALA A 71 -5.23 -16.33 -15.77
N ARG A 72 -4.16 -16.36 -14.98
CA ARG A 72 -3.10 -17.40 -15.04
C ARG A 72 -3.59 -18.78 -14.58
N GLU A 73 -4.63 -18.86 -13.75
CA GLU A 73 -5.31 -20.14 -13.43
C GLU A 73 -5.80 -20.85 -14.71
N LYS A 74 -6.17 -20.08 -15.73
CA LYS A 74 -6.62 -20.58 -17.04
C LYS A 74 -5.52 -20.58 -18.11
N GLN A 75 -4.25 -20.45 -17.69
CA GLN A 75 -3.07 -20.46 -18.56
C GLN A 75 -3.01 -19.27 -19.55
N PHE A 76 -3.71 -18.18 -19.24
CA PHE A 76 -3.52 -16.90 -19.94
C PHE A 76 -2.39 -16.11 -19.27
N ARG A 77 -1.69 -15.28 -20.04
CA ARG A 77 -0.55 -14.50 -19.53
C ARG A 77 -0.97 -13.51 -18.44
N ASP A 78 -2.07 -12.80 -18.67
CA ASP A 78 -2.61 -11.71 -17.85
C ASP A 78 -4.10 -11.52 -18.14
N GLY A 79 -4.76 -10.65 -17.37
CA GLY A 79 -6.18 -10.34 -17.52
C GLY A 79 -6.53 -9.67 -18.84
N VAL A 80 -5.62 -8.89 -19.43
CA VAL A 80 -5.80 -8.26 -20.75
C VAL A 80 -5.89 -9.32 -21.84
N THR A 81 -4.98 -10.30 -21.78
CA THR A 81 -4.92 -11.42 -22.71
C THR A 81 -6.20 -12.23 -22.61
N LEU A 82 -6.62 -12.66 -21.42
CA LEU A 82 -7.86 -13.41 -21.24
C LEU A 82 -9.08 -12.63 -21.74
N ALA A 83 -9.22 -11.35 -21.38
CA ALA A 83 -10.34 -10.51 -21.81
C ALA A 83 -10.41 -10.35 -23.35
N SER A 84 -9.29 -10.43 -24.06
CA SER A 84 -9.28 -10.34 -25.53
C SER A 84 -9.97 -11.53 -26.23
N TYR A 85 -10.18 -12.65 -25.54
CA TYR A 85 -10.79 -13.86 -26.11
C TYR A 85 -12.32 -13.89 -26.04
N THR A 86 -12.98 -12.82 -25.57
CA THR A 86 -14.46 -12.75 -25.46
C THR A 86 -15.19 -13.05 -26.77
N ALA A 87 -14.58 -12.73 -27.92
CA ALA A 87 -15.08 -12.99 -29.26
C ALA A 87 -14.38 -14.18 -29.99
N SER A 88 -13.70 -15.06 -29.25
CA SER A 88 -12.98 -16.18 -29.83
C SER A 88 -13.92 -17.15 -30.56
N THR A 89 -13.44 -17.74 -31.67
CA THR A 89 -14.14 -18.84 -32.36
C THR A 89 -14.01 -20.19 -31.64
N LYS A 90 -13.24 -20.25 -30.55
CA LYS A 90 -13.15 -21.42 -29.67
C LYS A 90 -14.12 -21.24 -28.50
N PRO A 91 -15.21 -22.03 -28.41
CA PRO A 91 -16.28 -21.80 -27.43
C PRO A 91 -15.79 -21.75 -25.98
N LYS A 92 -14.86 -22.63 -25.60
CA LYS A 92 -14.27 -22.64 -24.26
C LYS A 92 -13.59 -21.32 -23.91
N TRP A 93 -12.75 -20.81 -24.80
CA TRP A 93 -12.00 -19.56 -24.56
C TRP A 93 -12.94 -18.35 -24.48
N ALA A 94 -13.96 -18.31 -25.33
CA ALA A 94 -14.98 -17.27 -25.28
C ALA A 94 -15.76 -17.30 -23.95
N ALA A 95 -16.19 -18.48 -23.49
CA ALA A 95 -16.91 -18.63 -22.23
C ALA A 95 -16.06 -18.24 -21.01
N GLU A 96 -14.79 -18.67 -20.96
CA GLU A 96 -13.86 -18.28 -19.88
C GLU A 96 -13.60 -16.77 -19.89
N ALA A 97 -13.38 -16.16 -21.06
CA ALA A 97 -13.16 -14.73 -21.18
C ALA A 97 -14.38 -13.90 -20.78
N GLN A 98 -15.59 -14.34 -21.14
CA GLN A 98 -16.84 -13.66 -20.75
C GLN A 98 -17.06 -13.72 -19.24
N ALA A 99 -16.89 -14.89 -18.61
CA ALA A 99 -16.98 -15.03 -17.16
C ALA A 99 -15.95 -14.14 -16.44
N PHE A 100 -14.73 -14.08 -16.97
CA PHE A 100 -13.66 -13.24 -16.43
C PHE A 100 -13.95 -11.75 -16.53
N VAL A 101 -14.43 -11.25 -17.67
CA VAL A 101 -14.76 -9.84 -17.83
C VAL A 101 -15.87 -9.43 -16.86
N VAL A 102 -16.94 -10.23 -16.75
CA VAL A 102 -18.03 -9.96 -15.79
C VAL A 102 -17.51 -9.93 -14.35
N TRP A 103 -16.65 -10.89 -13.97
CA TRP A 103 -16.05 -10.90 -12.65
C TRP A 103 -15.15 -9.68 -12.41
N ARG A 104 -14.24 -9.38 -13.34
CA ARG A 104 -13.31 -8.24 -13.26
C ARG A 104 -14.05 -6.90 -13.15
N ASP A 105 -15.15 -6.74 -13.88
CA ASP A 105 -15.98 -5.55 -13.80
C ASP A 105 -16.57 -5.37 -12.39
N ASN A 106 -17.02 -6.46 -11.77
CA ASN A 106 -17.50 -6.45 -10.38
C ASN A 106 -16.37 -6.15 -9.37
N VAL A 107 -15.16 -6.68 -9.58
CA VAL A 107 -13.99 -6.40 -8.73
C VAL A 107 -13.71 -4.89 -8.71
N TRP A 108 -13.59 -4.26 -9.88
CA TRP A 108 -13.29 -2.83 -9.96
C TRP A 108 -14.46 -1.96 -9.48
N PHE A 109 -15.69 -2.34 -9.80
CA PHE A 109 -16.88 -1.64 -9.30
C PHE A 109 -16.92 -1.64 -7.77
N TYR A 110 -16.66 -2.80 -7.15
CA TYR A 110 -16.56 -2.93 -5.70
C TYR A 110 -15.43 -2.06 -5.12
N ALA A 111 -14.23 -2.13 -5.71
CA ALA A 111 -13.07 -1.37 -5.24
C ALA A 111 -13.31 0.15 -5.23
N TYR A 112 -13.86 0.70 -6.32
CA TYR A 112 -14.19 2.12 -6.36
C TYR A 112 -15.31 2.49 -5.39
N GLY A 113 -16.29 1.59 -5.17
CA GLY A 113 -17.33 1.77 -4.18
C GLY A 113 -16.79 1.84 -2.75
N GLU A 114 -15.87 0.96 -2.37
CA GLU A 114 -15.23 0.97 -1.06
C GLU A 114 -14.29 2.16 -0.88
N LEU A 115 -13.53 2.55 -1.92
CA LEU A 115 -12.73 3.77 -1.91
C LEU A 115 -13.59 5.00 -1.62
N ALA A 116 -14.75 5.13 -2.28
CA ALA A 116 -15.67 6.23 -2.04
C ALA A 116 -16.20 6.27 -0.60
N LYS A 117 -16.50 5.10 0.00
CA LYS A 117 -16.92 5.01 1.41
C LYS A 117 -15.82 5.45 2.36
N VAL A 118 -14.56 5.05 2.11
CA VAL A 118 -13.40 5.48 2.90
C VAL A 118 -13.20 6.99 2.81
N GLN A 119 -13.25 7.56 1.59
CA GLN A 119 -13.12 8.99 1.37
C GLN A 119 -14.28 9.81 2.01
N ALA A 120 -15.48 9.23 2.05
CA ALA A 120 -16.63 9.83 2.71
C ALA A 120 -16.65 9.64 4.23
N GLY A 121 -15.65 8.97 4.83
CA GLY A 121 -15.59 8.66 6.25
C GLY A 121 -16.65 7.65 6.72
N GLN A 122 -17.29 6.94 5.79
CA GLN A 122 -18.34 5.95 6.08
C GLN A 122 -17.75 4.58 6.43
N ARG A 123 -16.45 4.37 6.17
CA ARG A 123 -15.73 3.13 6.43
C ARG A 123 -14.27 3.45 6.81
N PRO A 124 -13.69 2.77 7.81
CA PRO A 124 -12.25 2.89 8.07
C PRO A 124 -11.45 2.27 6.92
N GLN A 125 -10.29 2.85 6.61
CA GLN A 125 -9.40 2.29 5.61
C GLN A 125 -8.95 0.87 6.05
N PRO A 126 -9.20 -0.18 5.24
CA PRO A 126 -8.74 -1.52 5.57
C PRO A 126 -7.22 -1.66 5.36
N THR A 127 -6.65 -2.83 5.66
CA THR A 127 -5.37 -3.22 5.04
C THR A 127 -5.62 -3.75 3.63
N VAL A 128 -4.56 -3.87 2.82
CA VAL A 128 -4.68 -4.47 1.47
C VAL A 128 -5.21 -5.90 1.55
N ASP A 129 -4.67 -6.73 2.46
CA ASP A 129 -5.09 -8.13 2.61
C ASP A 129 -6.55 -8.26 3.05
N GLN A 130 -6.99 -7.40 3.97
CA GLN A 130 -8.40 -7.36 4.39
C GLN A 130 -9.31 -7.04 3.21
N PHE A 131 -8.96 -6.02 2.42
CA PHE A 131 -9.72 -5.63 1.24
C PHE A 131 -9.76 -6.74 0.18
N LEU A 132 -8.63 -7.38 -0.12
CA LEU A 132 -8.59 -8.49 -1.09
C LEU A 132 -9.43 -9.69 -0.63
N GLY A 133 -9.52 -9.93 0.68
CA GLY A 133 -10.38 -10.98 1.25
C GLY A 133 -11.88 -10.74 1.07
N GLU A 134 -12.30 -9.52 0.72
CA GLU A 134 -13.70 -9.17 0.46
C GLU A 134 -14.11 -9.44 -1.00
N ILE A 135 -13.13 -9.61 -1.89
CA ILE A 135 -13.39 -9.83 -3.31
C ILE A 135 -14.00 -11.21 -3.52
N ALA A 136 -15.19 -11.24 -4.12
CA ALA A 136 -15.86 -12.49 -4.46
C ALA A 136 -15.00 -13.31 -5.46
N PRO A 137 -14.84 -14.62 -5.24
CA PRO A 137 -14.09 -15.46 -6.17
C PRO A 137 -14.82 -15.59 -7.52
N ILE A 138 -14.06 -15.78 -8.59
CA ILE A 138 -14.62 -16.00 -9.92
C ILE A 138 -15.35 -17.34 -9.98
N SER A 139 -16.50 -17.36 -10.66
CA SER A 139 -17.21 -18.58 -11.03
C SER A 139 -16.88 -18.94 -12.48
N TRP A 140 -15.99 -19.91 -12.67
CA TRP A 140 -15.63 -20.40 -13.99
C TRP A 140 -16.76 -21.25 -14.61
N PRO A 141 -16.99 -21.18 -15.93
CA PRO A 141 -17.93 -22.07 -16.60
C PRO A 141 -17.45 -23.53 -16.48
N VAL A 142 -18.40 -24.44 -16.25
CA VAL A 142 -18.13 -25.89 -16.32
C VAL A 142 -17.89 -26.30 -17.77
N ALA A 143 -16.94 -27.21 -17.97
CA ALA A 143 -16.56 -27.72 -19.29
C ALA A 143 -17.64 -28.61 -19.91
#